data_AF-A0A958N1I1-F1
#
_entry.id   AF-A0A958N1I1-F1
#
_cell.length_a   1.000
_cell.length_b   1.000
_cell.length_c   1.000
_cell.angle_alpha   90.00
_cell.angle_beta   90.00
_cell.angle_gamma   90.00
#
_symmetry.space_group_name_H-M   'P 1'
#
loop_
_entity.id
_entity.type
_entity.pdbx_description
1 polymer ?
#
loop_
_entity_poly.entity_id
_entity_poly.type
_entity_poly.pdbx_seq_one_letter_code
_entity_poly.pdbx_strand_id
1 'polypeptide(L)'
;MENISPEFIERYQLILEREPKSRVFAPLAEAYRKMGLAHRAFSICKTGLNYHPHFAGGHIAMARTLMTLEEPQKAIEHLEKATELAPENILAHQTLAEIYLSLKMTKEALKAYKMVLFLSPDNAKAQKAVKKLESLTADEFPESLFDDLNIDFIDHNKKQQELQPPSKPLARPPFTLEKPISDDAQQKSLDRFLSLIDVFIVRNDNEKALQVYEEARLEFSNHPELDKRLKIINPQAVSNNRPESKSIPHPPPSREETKQQNQVESLRNMLFRVNKNRRATFRD
;
A
#
# COMPACT_ATOMS: atom_id res chain seq x y z
N MET A 1 17.97 -26.17 10.60
CA MET A 1 18.62 -25.35 9.56
C MET A 1 17.82 -25.59 8.28
N GLU A 2 17.25 -24.55 7.66
CA GLU A 2 16.60 -24.71 6.34
C GLU A 2 17.63 -25.31 5.39
N ASN A 3 17.39 -26.54 4.94
CA ASN A 3 18.33 -27.25 4.10
C ASN A 3 18.22 -26.67 2.69
N ILE A 4 19.17 -25.82 2.31
CA ILE A 4 19.20 -25.22 0.98
C ILE A 4 19.54 -26.33 0.00
N SER A 5 18.62 -26.62 -0.93
CA SER A 5 18.84 -27.67 -1.91
C SER A 5 20.07 -27.35 -2.78
N PRO A 6 21.03 -28.26 -2.94
CA PRO A 6 22.14 -28.10 -3.87
C PRO A 6 21.68 -27.77 -5.30
N GLU A 7 20.55 -28.35 -5.73
CA GLU A 7 19.93 -28.11 -7.04
C GLU A 7 19.49 -26.64 -7.21
N PHE A 8 19.08 -25.98 -6.13
CA PHE A 8 18.72 -24.56 -6.15
C PHE A 8 19.94 -23.72 -6.52
N ILE A 9 21.09 -24.01 -5.94
CA ILE A 9 22.32 -23.23 -6.16
C ILE A 9 22.83 -23.46 -7.58
N GLU A 10 22.90 -24.72 -8.01
CA GLU A 10 23.35 -25.10 -9.35
C GLU A 10 22.50 -24.45 -10.44
N ARG A 11 21.18 -24.46 -10.30
CA ARG A 11 20.26 -23.80 -11.24
C ARG A 11 20.55 -22.31 -11.37
N TYR A 12 20.71 -21.60 -10.24
CA TYR A 12 20.92 -20.15 -10.25
C TYR A 12 22.33 -19.77 -10.70
N GLN A 13 23.34 -20.61 -10.44
CA GLN A 13 24.68 -20.47 -11.02
C GLN A 13 24.62 -20.58 -12.54
N LEU A 14 23.98 -21.63 -13.08
CA LEU A 14 23.87 -21.84 -14.53
C LEU A 14 23.15 -20.68 -15.23
N ILE A 15 22.09 -20.14 -14.62
CA ILE A 15 21.41 -18.95 -15.17
C ILE A 15 22.35 -17.75 -15.16
N LEU A 16 23.10 -17.53 -14.09
CA LEU A 16 24.04 -16.40 -14.01
C LEU A 16 25.23 -16.55 -14.97
N GLU A 17 25.67 -17.77 -15.26
CA GLU A 17 26.70 -18.05 -16.26
C GLU A 17 26.22 -17.76 -17.68
N ARG A 18 24.99 -18.17 -18.01
CA ARG A 18 24.36 -17.90 -19.32
C ARG A 18 23.97 -16.44 -19.49
N GLU A 19 23.47 -15.83 -18.41
CA GLU A 19 23.00 -14.46 -18.36
C GLU A 19 23.65 -13.71 -17.19
N PRO A 20 24.89 -13.19 -17.35
CA PRO A 20 25.61 -12.47 -16.29
C PRO A 20 24.89 -11.21 -15.80
N LYS A 21 23.97 -10.69 -16.61
CA LYS A 21 23.12 -9.53 -16.30
C LYS A 21 21.76 -9.95 -15.73
N SER A 22 21.57 -11.18 -15.28
CA SER A 22 20.29 -11.59 -14.69
C SER A 22 20.20 -11.18 -13.21
N ARG A 23 18.99 -10.87 -12.73
CA ARG A 23 18.75 -10.46 -11.32
C ARG A 23 18.76 -11.63 -10.33
N VAL A 24 18.99 -12.85 -10.84
CA VAL A 24 19.13 -14.09 -10.07
C VAL A 24 20.31 -14.10 -9.10
N PHE A 25 21.24 -13.15 -9.23
CA PHE A 25 22.36 -13.00 -8.31
C PHE A 25 21.90 -12.75 -6.85
N ALA A 26 20.77 -12.08 -6.63
CA ALA A 26 20.27 -11.76 -5.29
C ALA A 26 19.80 -13.01 -4.50
N PRO A 27 18.91 -13.86 -5.04
CA PRO A 27 18.56 -15.13 -4.38
C PRO A 27 19.74 -16.10 -4.28
N LEU A 28 20.66 -16.10 -5.26
CA LEU A 28 21.88 -16.90 -5.20
C LEU A 28 22.82 -16.44 -4.06
N ALA A 29 23.01 -15.13 -3.90
CA ALA A 29 23.80 -14.58 -2.81
C ALA A 29 23.18 -14.87 -1.44
N GLU A 30 21.85 -14.82 -1.32
CA GLU A 30 21.17 -15.20 -0.08
C GLU A 30 21.38 -16.68 0.26
N ALA A 31 21.35 -17.57 -0.75
CA ALA A 31 21.68 -18.99 -0.55
C ALA A 31 23.12 -19.17 -0.04
N TYR A 32 24.10 -18.54 -0.70
CA TYR A 32 25.50 -18.59 -0.24
C TYR A 32 25.69 -18.04 1.16
N ARG A 33 25.01 -16.93 1.50
CA ARG A 33 25.06 -16.33 2.83
C ARG A 33 24.56 -17.29 3.89
N LYS A 34 23.41 -17.95 3.66
CA LYS A 34 22.84 -18.94 4.58
C LYS A 34 23.71 -20.20 4.74
N MET A 35 24.55 -20.54 3.75
CA MET A 35 25.54 -21.62 3.84
C MET A 35 26.84 -21.22 4.57
N GLY A 36 26.97 -19.97 5.03
CA GLY A 36 28.20 -19.45 5.62
C GLY A 36 29.25 -19.00 4.59
N LEU A 37 28.94 -19.05 3.29
CA LEU A 37 29.83 -18.62 2.22
C LEU A 37 29.68 -17.12 1.94
N ALA A 38 29.80 -16.29 2.99
CA ALA A 38 29.49 -14.86 2.93
C ALA A 38 30.37 -14.07 1.93
N HIS A 39 31.66 -14.41 1.79
CA HIS A 39 32.54 -13.77 0.80
C HIS A 39 32.13 -14.05 -0.66
N ARG A 40 31.63 -15.27 -0.94
CA ARG A 40 31.09 -15.60 -2.27
C ARG A 40 29.80 -14.83 -2.53
N ALA A 41 28.90 -14.77 -1.54
CA ALA A 41 27.69 -13.97 -1.62
C ALA A 41 28.00 -12.49 -1.93
N PHE A 42 29.02 -11.93 -1.27
CA PHE A 42 29.43 -10.54 -1.47
C PHE A 42 29.92 -10.29 -2.90
N SER A 43 30.75 -11.20 -3.41
CA SER A 43 31.30 -11.09 -4.78
C SER A 43 30.18 -11.13 -5.83
N ILE A 44 29.17 -11.97 -5.61
CA ILE A 44 28.02 -12.11 -6.51
C ILE A 44 27.08 -10.91 -6.42
N CYS A 45 26.82 -10.40 -5.21
CA CYS A 45 26.08 -9.16 -5.02
C CYS A 45 26.78 -7.98 -5.69
N LYS A 46 28.10 -7.84 -5.50
CA LYS A 46 28.88 -6.75 -6.09
C LYS A 46 28.84 -6.76 -7.61
N THR A 47 29.03 -7.91 -8.23
CA THR A 47 28.96 -8.05 -9.69
C THR A 47 27.56 -7.84 -10.23
N GLY A 48 26.54 -8.39 -9.57
CA GLY A 48 25.14 -8.22 -9.95
C GLY A 48 24.66 -6.77 -9.83
N LEU A 49 25.02 -6.06 -8.75
CA LEU A 49 24.71 -4.64 -8.57
C LEU A 49 25.46 -3.73 -9.52
N ASN A 50 26.63 -4.14 -10.04
CA ASN A 50 27.30 -3.42 -11.11
C ASN A 50 26.47 -3.39 -12.41
N TYR A 51 25.73 -4.48 -12.69
CA TYR A 51 24.79 -4.52 -13.81
C TYR A 51 23.42 -3.94 -13.48
N HIS A 52 22.98 -4.03 -12.21
CA HIS A 52 21.67 -3.57 -11.75
C HIS A 52 21.76 -2.63 -10.53
N PRO A 53 22.28 -1.41 -10.67
CA PRO A 53 22.50 -0.49 -9.55
C PRO A 53 21.22 0.05 -8.90
N HIS A 54 20.05 -0.18 -9.52
CA HIS A 54 18.73 0.24 -9.03
C HIS A 54 17.86 -0.95 -8.59
N PHE A 55 18.45 -2.13 -8.40
CA PHE A 55 17.70 -3.31 -7.98
C PHE A 55 17.64 -3.41 -6.45
N ALA A 56 16.52 -3.00 -5.85
CA ALA A 56 16.31 -3.02 -4.41
C ALA A 56 16.55 -4.40 -3.78
N GLY A 57 16.11 -5.49 -4.43
CA GLY A 57 16.34 -6.86 -3.95
C GLY A 57 17.83 -7.23 -3.86
N GLY A 58 18.65 -6.73 -4.81
CA GLY A 58 20.10 -6.90 -4.78
C GLY A 58 20.77 -6.11 -3.65
N HIS A 59 20.28 -4.90 -3.40
CA HIS A 59 20.75 -4.08 -2.27
C HIS A 59 20.41 -4.72 -0.91
N ILE A 60 19.22 -5.31 -0.75
CA ILE A 60 18.85 -6.07 0.45
C ILE A 60 19.74 -7.30 0.63
N ALA A 61 19.99 -8.07 -0.44
CA ALA A 61 20.87 -9.23 -0.39
C ALA A 61 22.29 -8.84 0.01
N MET A 62 22.85 -7.77 -0.59
CA MET A 62 24.15 -7.21 -0.24
C MET A 62 24.23 -6.81 1.23
N ALA A 63 23.23 -6.09 1.75
CA ALA A 63 23.20 -5.66 3.15
C ALA A 63 23.17 -6.83 4.13
N ARG A 64 22.35 -7.87 3.86
CA ARG A 64 22.30 -9.07 4.71
C ARG A 64 23.63 -9.82 4.67
N THR A 65 24.29 -9.88 3.51
CA THR A 65 25.64 -10.44 3.38
C THR A 65 26.66 -9.64 4.19
N LEU A 66 26.64 -8.31 4.09
CA LEU A 66 27.51 -7.41 4.86
C LEU A 66 27.33 -7.57 6.38
N MET A 67 26.09 -7.78 6.83
CA MET A 67 25.82 -8.13 8.24
C MET A 67 26.47 -9.45 8.67
N THR A 68 26.58 -10.42 7.77
CA THR A 68 27.27 -11.70 8.04
C THR A 68 28.80 -11.53 8.02
N LEU A 69 29.30 -10.48 7.36
CA LEU A 69 30.71 -10.09 7.30
C LEU A 69 31.07 -9.06 8.39
N GLU A 70 30.17 -8.79 9.34
CA GLU A 70 30.38 -7.82 10.43
C GLU A 70 30.64 -6.38 9.97
N GLU A 71 30.06 -5.98 8.82
CA GLU A 71 30.13 -4.61 8.28
C GLU A 71 28.76 -3.89 8.33
N PRO A 72 28.20 -3.59 9.52
CA PRO A 72 26.83 -3.10 9.66
C PRO A 72 26.61 -1.69 9.09
N GLN A 73 27.61 -0.80 9.11
CA GLN A 73 27.47 0.55 8.55
C GLN A 73 27.25 0.53 7.03
N LYS A 74 28.07 -0.25 6.30
CA LYS A 74 27.88 -0.42 4.85
C LYS A 74 26.56 -1.12 4.52
N ALA A 75 26.11 -2.03 5.40
CA ALA A 75 24.82 -2.68 5.24
C ALA A 75 23.67 -1.67 5.31
N ILE A 76 23.75 -0.67 6.20
CA ILE A 76 22.77 0.42 6.30
C ILE A 76 22.74 1.23 5.00
N GLU A 77 23.88 1.65 4.46
CA GLU A 77 23.94 2.42 3.19
C GLU A 77 23.21 1.68 2.04
N HIS A 78 23.43 0.37 1.93
CA HIS A 78 22.74 -0.44 0.92
C HIS A 78 21.24 -0.54 1.18
N LEU A 79 20.80 -0.63 2.44
CA LEU A 79 19.37 -0.70 2.78
C LEU A 79 18.66 0.64 2.65
N GLU A 80 19.31 1.75 2.98
CA GLU A 80 18.78 3.10 2.73
C GLU A 80 18.48 3.25 1.24
N LYS A 81 19.44 2.92 0.39
CA LYS A 81 19.22 2.88 -1.06
C LYS A 81 18.12 1.90 -1.47
N ALA A 82 17.99 0.74 -0.83
CA ALA A 82 16.88 -0.18 -1.10
C ALA A 82 15.51 0.43 -0.72
N THR A 83 15.43 1.17 0.38
CA THR A 83 14.21 1.86 0.83
C THR A 83 13.89 3.09 -0.01
N GLU A 84 14.87 3.75 -0.62
CA GLU A 84 14.65 4.82 -1.60
C GLU A 84 14.11 4.25 -2.92
N LEU A 85 14.69 3.14 -3.38
CA LEU A 85 14.30 2.48 -4.64
C LEU A 85 12.93 1.80 -4.54
N ALA A 86 12.58 1.26 -3.38
CA ALA A 86 11.31 0.58 -3.13
C ALA A 86 10.80 0.90 -1.70
N PRO A 87 10.16 2.07 -1.50
CA PRO A 87 9.67 2.52 -0.20
C PRO A 87 8.68 1.58 0.48
N GLU A 88 7.94 0.79 -0.29
CA GLU A 88 6.97 -0.20 0.16
C GLU A 88 7.60 -1.56 0.50
N ASN A 89 8.91 -1.72 0.31
CA ASN A 89 9.59 -2.99 0.58
C ASN A 89 9.75 -3.23 2.09
N ILE A 90 8.85 -4.02 2.64
CA ILE A 90 8.79 -4.38 4.06
C ILE A 90 10.09 -5.05 4.52
N LEU A 91 10.67 -5.92 3.69
CA LEU A 91 11.87 -6.66 4.05
C LEU A 91 13.07 -5.71 4.19
N ALA A 92 13.16 -4.66 3.37
CA ALA A 92 14.18 -3.62 3.50
C ALA A 92 14.06 -2.90 4.84
N HIS A 93 12.86 -2.39 5.17
CA HIS A 93 12.61 -1.70 6.45
C HIS A 93 12.82 -2.61 7.67
N GLN A 94 12.41 -3.88 7.59
CA GLN A 94 12.64 -4.85 8.66
C GLN A 94 14.13 -5.10 8.87
N THR A 95 14.87 -5.34 7.79
CA THR A 95 16.32 -5.59 7.87
C THR A 95 17.03 -4.35 8.43
N LEU A 96 16.68 -3.15 7.97
CA LEU A 96 17.23 -1.89 8.47
C LEU A 96 16.98 -1.73 9.99
N ALA A 97 15.75 -2.00 10.44
CA ALA A 97 15.37 -1.93 11.85
C ALA A 97 16.15 -2.94 12.72
N GLU A 98 16.36 -4.16 12.22
CA GLU A 98 17.16 -5.18 12.90
C GLU A 98 18.63 -4.77 13.04
N ILE A 99 19.20 -4.14 12.01
CA ILE A 99 20.57 -3.63 12.06
C ILE A 99 20.68 -2.47 13.05
N TYR A 100 19.78 -1.49 12.99
CA TYR A 100 19.79 -0.39 13.96
C TYR A 100 19.65 -0.87 15.40
N LEU A 101 18.81 -1.88 15.66
CA LEU A 101 18.74 -2.52 16.98
C LEU A 101 20.08 -3.13 17.40
N SER A 102 20.76 -3.83 16.49
CA SER A 102 22.07 -4.42 16.78
C SER A 102 23.14 -3.37 17.12
N LEU A 103 23.01 -2.17 16.56
CA LEU A 103 23.87 -1.01 16.82
C LEU A 103 23.40 -0.15 18.00
N LYS A 104 22.34 -0.56 18.72
CA LYS A 104 21.70 0.22 19.82
C LYS A 104 21.16 1.59 19.38
N MET A 105 20.90 1.78 18.09
CA MET A 105 20.25 2.96 17.52
C MET A 105 18.73 2.81 17.67
N THR A 106 18.23 2.99 18.89
CA THR A 106 16.84 2.66 19.26
C THR A 106 15.81 3.55 18.57
N LYS A 107 16.11 4.84 18.36
CA LYS A 107 15.21 5.80 17.71
C LYS A 107 15.01 5.47 16.23
N GLU A 108 16.09 5.17 15.52
CA GLU A 108 16.11 4.81 14.11
C GLU A 108 15.45 3.44 13.89
N ALA A 109 15.75 2.47 14.76
CA ALA A 109 15.08 1.18 14.77
C ALA A 109 13.57 1.33 14.96
N LEU A 110 13.13 2.19 15.89
CA LEU A 110 11.71 2.44 16.13
C LEU A 110 11.04 3.05 14.89
N LYS A 111 11.67 4.03 14.24
CA LYS A 111 11.16 4.63 12.99
C LYS A 111 11.00 3.58 11.89
N ALA A 112 12.01 2.73 11.70
CA ALA A 112 11.98 1.67 10.69
C ALA A 112 10.91 0.62 10.99
N TYR A 113 10.76 0.17 12.24
CA TYR A 113 9.68 -0.74 12.63
C TYR A 113 8.29 -0.11 12.53
N LYS A 114 8.15 1.19 12.80
CA LYS A 114 6.90 1.93 12.57
C LYS A 114 6.54 1.95 11.08
N MET A 115 7.52 2.09 10.18
CA MET A 115 7.27 1.96 8.74
C MET A 115 6.83 0.54 8.36
N VAL A 116 7.45 -0.50 8.95
CA VAL A 116 7.00 -1.89 8.78
C VAL A 116 5.55 -2.06 9.22
N LEU A 117 5.14 -1.48 10.35
CA LEU A 117 3.76 -1.51 10.82
C LEU A 117 2.82 -0.64 9.98
N PHE A 118 3.29 0.44 9.40
CA PHE A 118 2.49 1.24 8.48
C PHE A 118 2.15 0.44 7.21
N LEU A 119 3.13 -0.26 6.64
CA LEU A 119 2.96 -1.08 5.45
C LEU A 119 2.26 -2.41 5.74
N SER A 120 2.58 -3.05 6.87
CA SER A 120 2.11 -4.36 7.30
C SER A 120 1.64 -4.30 8.76
N PRO A 121 0.42 -3.82 9.01
CA PRO A 121 0.03 -3.48 10.36
C PRO A 121 -0.15 -4.72 11.27
N ASP A 122 -0.26 -5.91 10.68
CA ASP A 122 -0.36 -7.26 11.28
C ASP A 122 0.99 -7.92 11.55
N ASN A 123 2.11 -7.23 11.28
CA ASN A 123 3.44 -7.79 11.46
C ASN A 123 3.77 -7.94 12.96
N ALA A 124 3.51 -9.13 13.51
CA ALA A 124 3.68 -9.42 14.93
C ALA A 124 5.11 -9.14 15.45
N LYS A 125 6.14 -9.34 14.62
CA LYS A 125 7.53 -9.05 14.99
C LYS A 125 7.72 -7.55 15.18
N ALA A 126 7.25 -6.74 14.24
CA ALA A 126 7.34 -5.29 14.32
C ALA A 126 6.50 -4.72 15.47
N GLN A 127 5.30 -5.26 15.74
CA GLN A 127 4.47 -4.81 16.87
C GLN A 127 5.17 -5.01 18.21
N LYS A 128 5.75 -6.20 18.41
CA LYS A 128 6.53 -6.51 19.62
C LYS A 128 7.76 -5.60 19.74
N ALA A 129 8.46 -5.36 18.63
CA ALA A 129 9.63 -4.49 18.61
C ALA A 129 9.28 -3.04 18.95
N VAL A 130 8.24 -2.47 18.34
CA VAL A 130 7.76 -1.10 18.63
C VAL A 130 7.36 -0.96 20.09
N LYS A 131 6.51 -1.85 20.62
CA LYS A 131 6.07 -1.80 22.02
C LYS A 131 7.25 -1.81 23.00
N LYS A 132 8.24 -2.65 22.74
CA LYS A 132 9.46 -2.74 23.56
C LYS A 132 10.33 -1.49 23.44
N LEU A 133 10.48 -0.94 22.24
CA LEU A 133 11.30 0.25 22.03
C LEU A 133 10.66 1.49 22.62
N GLU A 134 9.34 1.63 22.54
CA GLU A 134 8.59 2.75 23.13
C GLU A 134 8.67 2.75 24.65
N SER A 135 8.58 1.58 25.30
CA SER A 135 8.78 1.49 26.75
C SER A 135 10.21 1.87 27.16
N LEU A 136 11.22 1.50 26.37
CA LEU A 136 12.61 1.86 26.66
C LEU A 136 12.90 3.35 26.48
N THR A 137 12.25 4.02 25.51
CA THR A 137 12.40 5.47 25.32
C THR A 137 11.62 6.30 26.34
N ALA A 138 10.61 5.73 26.99
CA ALA A 138 9.86 6.38 28.07
C ALA A 138 10.66 6.43 29.38
N ASP A 139 11.49 5.43 29.66
CA ASP A 139 12.34 5.38 30.86
C ASP A 139 13.55 6.32 30.80
N GLU A 140 13.98 6.76 29.61
CA GLU A 140 15.13 7.65 29.40
C GLU A 140 14.81 9.14 29.59
N PHE A 141 13.53 9.52 29.73
CA PHE A 141 13.11 10.88 30.02
C PHE A 141 12.21 10.89 31.26
N PRO A 142 12.58 11.55 32.37
CA PRO A 142 11.69 11.66 33.51
C PRO A 142 10.41 12.35 33.05
N GLU A 143 9.27 11.84 33.52
CA GLU A 143 7.93 12.35 33.22
C GLU A 143 7.83 13.88 33.42
N SER A 144 8.64 14.41 34.34
CA SER A 144 8.81 15.84 34.62
C SER A 144 9.34 16.69 33.45
N LEU A 145 9.95 16.10 32.42
CA LEU A 145 10.39 16.85 31.23
C LEU A 145 9.19 17.27 30.36
N PHE A 146 8.06 16.59 30.50
CA PHE A 146 6.83 16.91 29.80
C PHE A 146 5.96 17.94 30.53
N ASP A 147 6.27 18.24 31.79
CA ASP A 147 5.58 19.28 32.58
C ASP A 147 5.84 20.70 32.03
N ASP A 148 7.01 20.93 31.40
CA ASP A 148 7.39 22.22 30.78
C ASP A 148 6.97 22.32 29.30
N LEU A 149 6.57 21.21 28.68
CA LEU A 149 6.04 21.18 27.32
C LEU A 149 4.54 21.49 27.41
N ASN A 150 4.19 22.78 27.42
CA ASN A 150 2.81 23.26 27.33
C ASN A 150 2.21 22.87 25.96
N ILE A 151 1.87 21.60 25.83
CA ILE A 151 1.16 21.02 24.72
C ILE A 151 -0.28 20.88 25.23
N ASP A 152 -1.19 21.65 24.64
CA ASP A 152 -2.62 21.45 24.81
C ASP A 152 -2.97 20.07 24.24
N PHE A 153 -2.84 19.05 25.08
CA PHE A 153 -3.39 17.73 24.79
C PHE A 153 -4.89 17.91 24.68
N ILE A 154 -5.43 17.61 23.48
CA ILE A 154 -6.86 17.53 23.25
C ILE A 154 -7.41 16.51 24.25
N ASP A 155 -8.10 17.04 25.27
CA ASP A 155 -8.66 16.30 26.38
C ASP A 155 -9.81 15.43 25.86
N HIS A 156 -9.53 14.15 25.67
CA HIS A 156 -10.48 13.19 25.12
C HIS A 156 -11.36 12.52 26.19
N ASN A 157 -11.46 13.00 27.44
CA ASN A 157 -12.46 12.40 28.34
C ASN A 157 -13.00 13.27 29.51
N LYS A 158 -14.19 13.84 29.28
CA LYS A 158 -15.34 13.89 30.23
C LYS A 158 -16.62 13.91 29.36
N LYS A 159 -17.56 12.96 29.35
CA LYS A 159 -17.96 11.88 30.28
C LYS A 159 -18.46 10.66 29.49
N GLN A 160 -18.39 9.53 30.18
CA GLN A 160 -18.64 8.14 29.78
C GLN A 160 -20.13 7.80 29.61
N GLN A 161 -20.41 6.74 28.86
CA GLN A 161 -21.07 5.55 29.41
C GLN A 161 -20.72 4.28 28.59
N GLU A 162 -19.91 3.41 29.22
CA GLU A 162 -19.89 1.91 29.23
C GLU A 162 -20.27 1.14 27.93
N LEU A 163 -19.49 0.19 27.37
CA LEU A 163 -18.75 -0.95 27.94
C LEU A 163 -17.51 -1.36 27.09
N GLN A 164 -16.55 -2.10 27.69
CA GLN A 164 -15.40 -2.80 27.06
C GLN A 164 -15.67 -4.32 26.92
N PRO A 165 -14.79 -5.14 26.29
CA PRO A 165 -14.18 -5.08 24.94
C PRO A 165 -14.29 -6.53 24.28
N PRO A 166 -13.62 -6.98 23.18
CA PRO A 166 -12.16 -6.93 22.97
C PRO A 166 -11.67 -6.82 21.50
N SER A 167 -10.34 -6.72 21.40
CA SER A 167 -9.48 -7.32 20.35
C SER A 167 -9.51 -6.76 18.92
N LYS A 168 -8.44 -6.00 18.59
CA LYS A 168 -7.69 -6.16 17.32
C LYS A 168 -7.31 -7.65 17.16
N PRO A 169 -7.17 -8.25 15.95
CA PRO A 169 -6.22 -7.72 14.97
C PRO A 169 -6.50 -8.02 13.47
N LEU A 170 -6.23 -7.04 12.63
CA LEU A 170 -5.22 -7.11 11.55
C LEU A 170 -5.03 -8.49 10.84
N ALA A 171 -5.48 -8.63 9.58
CA ALA A 171 -4.77 -9.47 8.59
C ALA A 171 -5.08 -9.11 7.10
N ARG A 172 -3.99 -8.81 6.38
CA ARG A 172 -3.70 -8.91 4.92
C ARG A 172 -4.34 -10.08 4.13
N PRO A 173 -4.31 -10.03 2.77
CA PRO A 173 -5.04 -10.97 1.90
C PRO A 173 -4.29 -12.31 1.69
N PRO A 174 -4.98 -13.40 1.35
CA PRO A 174 -4.34 -14.58 0.78
C PRO A 174 -4.54 -14.71 -0.74
N PHE A 175 -3.43 -15.07 -1.38
CA PHE A 175 -3.23 -15.95 -2.53
C PHE A 175 -4.45 -16.73 -3.09
N THR A 176 -4.46 -16.84 -4.42
CA THR A 176 -5.30 -17.78 -5.18
C THR A 176 -4.89 -19.25 -5.00
N LEU A 177 -5.94 -20.07 -4.89
CA LEU A 177 -6.10 -21.48 -5.28
C LEU A 177 -5.38 -22.56 -4.47
N GLU A 178 -5.97 -22.92 -3.32
CA GLU A 178 -6.15 -24.33 -2.96
C GLU A 178 -7.54 -24.53 -2.31
N LYS A 179 -8.32 -25.49 -2.86
CA LYS A 179 -9.54 -26.14 -2.32
C LYS A 179 -10.86 -25.32 -2.35
N PRO A 180 -12.03 -26.00 -2.37
CA PRO A 180 -13.31 -25.35 -2.66
C PRO A 180 -13.66 -24.37 -1.54
N ILE A 181 -13.88 -23.11 -1.92
CA ILE A 181 -14.04 -21.97 -1.04
C ILE A 181 -15.40 -22.09 -0.33
N SER A 182 -15.41 -22.17 1.00
CA SER A 182 -16.66 -22.13 1.78
C SER A 182 -17.25 -20.72 1.77
N ASP A 183 -18.58 -20.62 1.87
CA ASP A 183 -19.35 -19.37 1.83
C ASP A 183 -18.80 -18.25 2.76
N ASP A 184 -18.11 -18.63 3.85
CA ASP A 184 -17.47 -17.72 4.82
C ASP A 184 -16.32 -16.87 4.24
N ALA A 185 -15.61 -17.36 3.22
CA ALA A 185 -14.49 -16.64 2.63
C ALA A 185 -14.96 -15.57 1.63
N GLN A 186 -16.07 -15.81 0.93
CA GLN A 186 -16.73 -14.83 0.06
C GLN A 186 -17.37 -13.70 0.88
N GLN A 187 -17.94 -14.02 2.05
CA GLN A 187 -18.47 -12.99 2.96
C GLN A 187 -17.36 -12.08 3.50
N LYS A 188 -16.20 -12.66 3.87
CA LYS A 188 -15.05 -11.89 4.37
C LYS A 188 -14.40 -11.01 3.31
N SER A 189 -14.41 -11.39 2.03
CA SER A 189 -13.93 -10.51 0.97
C SER A 189 -14.92 -9.36 0.71
N LEU A 190 -16.24 -9.63 0.69
CA LEU A 190 -17.27 -8.60 0.59
C LEU A 190 -17.15 -7.54 1.72
N ASP A 191 -16.97 -7.97 2.97
CA ASP A 191 -16.82 -7.07 4.12
C ASP A 191 -15.57 -6.17 4.01
N ARG A 192 -14.50 -6.66 3.39
CA ARG A 192 -13.28 -5.88 3.11
C ARG A 192 -13.54 -4.80 2.06
N PHE A 193 -14.27 -5.12 0.99
CA PHE A 193 -14.66 -4.13 -0.01
C PHE A 193 -15.58 -3.05 0.59
N LEU A 194 -16.58 -3.44 1.38
CA LEU A 194 -17.47 -2.49 2.06
C LEU A 194 -16.71 -1.57 3.01
N SER A 195 -15.79 -2.11 3.80
CA SER A 195 -14.95 -1.32 4.71
C SER A 195 -14.06 -0.33 3.96
N LEU A 196 -13.51 -0.73 2.81
CA LEU A 196 -12.67 0.14 1.99
C LEU A 196 -13.48 1.27 1.35
N ILE A 197 -14.69 0.97 0.87
CA ILE A 197 -15.64 1.97 0.37
C ILE A 197 -16.01 2.97 1.47
N ASP A 198 -16.37 2.50 2.66
CA ASP A 198 -16.74 3.35 3.81
C ASP A 198 -15.57 4.27 4.23
N VAL A 199 -14.33 3.80 4.16
CA VAL A 199 -13.13 4.62 4.41
C VAL A 199 -12.97 5.74 3.38
N PHE A 200 -13.24 5.48 2.11
CA PHE A 200 -13.17 6.51 1.07
C PHE A 200 -14.33 7.52 1.16
N ILE A 201 -15.53 7.07 1.55
CA ILE A 201 -16.67 7.96 1.86
C ILE A 201 -16.32 8.91 3.01
N VAL A 202 -15.76 8.40 4.12
CA VAL A 202 -15.39 9.22 5.28
C VAL A 202 -14.28 10.24 4.94
N ARG A 203 -13.39 9.90 3.99
CA ARG A 203 -12.35 10.80 3.47
C ARG A 203 -12.86 11.77 2.39
N ASN A 204 -14.16 11.73 2.07
CA ASN A 204 -14.81 12.52 1.03
C ASN A 204 -14.21 12.30 -0.39
N ASP A 205 -13.62 11.12 -0.63
CA ASP A 205 -13.00 10.73 -1.89
C ASP A 205 -13.99 9.84 -2.68
N ASN A 206 -15.06 10.46 -3.17
CA ASN A 206 -16.20 9.75 -3.77
C ASN A 206 -15.85 9.05 -5.09
N GLU A 207 -14.87 9.54 -5.85
CA GLU A 207 -14.42 8.91 -7.10
C GLU A 207 -13.77 7.54 -6.82
N LYS A 208 -12.89 7.47 -5.80
CA LYS A 208 -12.27 6.20 -5.40
C LYS A 208 -13.24 5.26 -4.70
N ALA A 209 -14.16 5.81 -3.90
CA ALA A 209 -15.24 5.00 -3.31
C ALA A 209 -16.08 4.32 -4.40
N LEU A 210 -16.37 5.02 -5.50
CA LEU A 210 -17.14 4.50 -6.63
C LEU A 210 -16.35 3.46 -7.44
N GLN A 211 -15.03 3.67 -7.62
CA GLN A 211 -14.16 2.68 -8.27
C GLN A 211 -14.14 1.35 -7.49
N VAL A 212 -13.93 1.39 -6.18
CA VAL A 212 -13.91 0.19 -5.33
C VAL A 212 -15.30 -0.46 -5.26
N TYR A 213 -16.38 0.32 -5.32
CA TYR A 213 -17.74 -0.19 -5.43
C TYR A 213 -17.96 -0.99 -6.71
N GLU A 214 -17.54 -0.49 -7.88
CA GLU A 214 -17.70 -1.21 -9.15
C GLU A 214 -16.88 -2.51 -9.17
N GLU A 215 -15.68 -2.51 -8.60
CA GLU A 215 -14.86 -3.71 -8.42
C GLU A 215 -15.57 -4.76 -7.54
N ALA A 216 -16.14 -4.33 -6.41
CA ALA A 216 -16.90 -5.21 -5.52
C ALA A 216 -18.17 -5.77 -6.19
N ARG A 217 -18.84 -4.97 -7.03
CA ARG A 217 -20.04 -5.38 -7.75
C ARG A 217 -19.76 -6.47 -8.80
N LEU A 218 -18.60 -6.42 -9.45
CA LEU A 218 -18.16 -7.45 -10.39
C LEU A 218 -17.92 -8.81 -9.71
N GLU A 219 -17.49 -8.80 -8.44
CA GLU A 219 -17.13 -10.01 -7.71
C GLU A 219 -18.31 -10.63 -6.92
N PHE A 220 -19.17 -9.82 -6.29
CA PHE A 220 -20.23 -10.30 -5.39
C PHE A 220 -21.66 -10.20 -5.96
N SER A 221 -21.82 -9.79 -7.22
CA SER A 221 -23.12 -9.46 -7.82
C SER A 221 -23.86 -8.37 -7.01
N ASN A 222 -25.10 -7.98 -7.41
CA ASN A 222 -25.84 -6.92 -6.71
C ASN A 222 -26.21 -7.34 -5.26
N HIS A 223 -25.30 -7.08 -4.31
CA HIS A 223 -25.49 -7.35 -2.89
C HIS A 223 -26.14 -6.15 -2.18
N PRO A 224 -27.15 -6.35 -1.29
CA PRO A 224 -27.94 -5.25 -0.71
C PRO A 224 -27.11 -4.23 0.09
N GLU A 225 -25.97 -4.64 0.62
CA GLU A 225 -25.09 -3.76 1.39
C GLU A 225 -24.25 -2.83 0.51
N LEU A 226 -23.85 -3.29 -0.68
CA LEU A 226 -23.18 -2.45 -1.68
C LEU A 226 -24.13 -1.37 -2.18
N ASP A 227 -25.41 -1.70 -2.41
CA ASP A 227 -26.42 -0.74 -2.84
C ASP A 227 -26.67 0.37 -1.81
N LYS A 228 -26.57 0.07 -0.50
CA LYS A 228 -26.62 1.10 0.55
C LYS A 228 -25.45 2.08 0.44
N ARG A 229 -24.25 1.59 0.12
CA ARG A 229 -23.05 2.42 -0.01
C ARG A 229 -23.09 3.27 -1.27
N LEU A 230 -23.58 2.73 -2.38
CA LEU A 230 -23.79 3.50 -3.61
C LEU A 230 -24.68 4.73 -3.38
N LYS A 231 -25.74 4.59 -2.56
CA LYS A 231 -26.62 5.71 -2.19
C LYS A 231 -25.90 6.82 -1.41
N ILE A 232 -24.84 6.47 -0.69
CA ILE A 232 -24.04 7.41 0.12
C ILE A 232 -22.94 8.06 -0.73
N ILE A 233 -22.27 7.29 -1.59
CA ILE A 233 -21.21 7.78 -2.51
C ILE A 233 -21.78 8.76 -3.52
N ASN A 234 -22.98 8.48 -4.03
CA ASN A 234 -23.63 9.32 -5.02
C ASN A 234 -25.10 9.58 -4.62
N PRO A 235 -25.33 10.51 -3.68
CA PRO A 235 -26.69 10.84 -3.23
C PRO A 235 -27.56 11.43 -4.34
N GLN A 236 -26.97 11.91 -5.45
CA GLN A 236 -27.72 12.42 -6.61
C GLN A 236 -28.03 11.36 -7.67
N ALA A 237 -27.32 10.23 -7.73
CA ALA A 237 -27.66 9.13 -8.63
C ALA A 237 -28.92 8.36 -8.23
N VAL A 238 -29.33 8.44 -6.96
CA VAL A 238 -30.53 7.75 -6.44
C VAL A 238 -31.83 8.42 -6.87
N SER A 239 -31.77 9.65 -7.42
CA SER A 239 -32.91 10.24 -8.14
C SER A 239 -33.11 9.65 -9.53
N ASN A 240 -32.11 8.95 -10.10
CA ASN A 240 -32.14 8.49 -11.49
C ASN A 240 -32.15 6.97 -11.67
N ASN A 241 -32.14 6.19 -10.59
CA ASN A 241 -32.43 4.74 -10.66
C ASN A 241 -33.53 4.38 -9.64
N ARG A 242 -34.76 4.86 -9.91
CA ARG A 242 -35.92 3.99 -9.67
C ARG A 242 -35.69 2.74 -10.52
N PRO A 243 -36.07 1.54 -10.04
CA PRO A 243 -36.01 0.37 -10.90
C PRO A 243 -36.81 0.70 -12.14
N GLU A 244 -36.18 0.72 -13.31
CA GLU A 244 -36.91 0.58 -14.57
C GLU A 244 -37.58 -0.79 -14.51
N SER A 245 -38.77 -0.78 -13.93
CA SER A 245 -39.89 -1.55 -14.42
C SER A 245 -39.84 -1.49 -15.94
N LYS A 246 -39.67 -2.66 -16.57
CA LYS A 246 -40.03 -2.99 -17.95
C LYS A 246 -40.42 -1.75 -18.76
N SER A 247 -39.48 -1.23 -19.55
CA SER A 247 -39.68 -0.07 -20.41
C SER A 247 -40.86 -0.31 -21.37
N ILE A 248 -41.93 0.45 -21.14
CA ILE A 248 -42.91 0.81 -22.16
C ILE A 248 -42.31 2.00 -22.90
N PRO A 249 -42.22 2.00 -24.25
CA PRO A 249 -41.59 3.08 -24.98
C PRO A 249 -42.35 4.41 -24.82
N HIS A 250 -41.65 5.47 -24.42
CA HIS A 250 -42.19 6.84 -24.35
C HIS A 250 -42.31 7.48 -25.74
N PRO A 251 -43.30 8.36 -25.95
CA PRO A 251 -43.55 9.02 -27.23
C PRO A 251 -42.45 10.05 -27.56
N PRO A 252 -42.23 10.35 -28.85
CA PRO A 252 -41.20 11.30 -29.29
C PRO A 252 -41.44 12.73 -28.76
N PRO A 253 -40.37 13.52 -28.57
CA PRO A 253 -40.45 14.85 -27.96
C PRO A 253 -41.35 15.80 -28.78
N SER A 254 -42.04 16.67 -28.08
CA SER A 254 -42.98 17.63 -28.66
C SER A 254 -42.24 18.68 -29.52
N ARG A 255 -42.94 19.26 -30.51
CA ARG A 255 -42.37 20.26 -31.43
C ARG A 255 -41.74 21.47 -30.72
N GLU A 256 -42.21 21.80 -29.52
CA GLU A 256 -41.66 22.89 -28.72
C GLU A 256 -40.32 22.53 -28.08
N GLU A 257 -40.17 21.30 -27.58
CA GLU A 257 -38.92 20.80 -27.02
C GLU A 257 -37.83 20.68 -28.10
N THR A 258 -38.19 20.26 -29.31
CA THR A 258 -37.24 20.23 -30.44
C THR A 258 -36.78 21.63 -30.81
N LYS A 259 -37.68 22.62 -30.73
CA LYS A 259 -37.38 24.02 -31.04
C LYS A 259 -36.44 24.63 -29.99
N GLN A 260 -36.65 24.31 -28.71
CA GLN A 260 -35.77 24.74 -27.63
C GLN A 260 -34.39 24.09 -27.73
N GLN A 261 -34.31 22.81 -28.06
CA GLN A 261 -33.03 22.11 -28.27
C GLN A 261 -32.21 22.73 -29.41
N ASN A 262 -32.85 23.00 -30.55
CA ASN A 262 -32.19 23.67 -31.68
C ASN A 262 -31.74 25.10 -31.33
N GLN A 263 -32.49 25.80 -30.49
CA GLN A 263 -32.16 27.16 -30.07
C GLN A 263 -30.95 27.19 -29.10
N VAL A 264 -30.88 26.22 -28.18
CA VAL A 264 -29.73 26.02 -27.28
C VAL A 264 -28.47 25.66 -28.07
N GLU A 265 -28.60 24.82 -29.10
CA GLU A 265 -27.49 24.40 -29.94
C GLU A 265 -26.96 25.56 -30.83
N SER A 266 -27.86 26.40 -31.34
CA SER A 266 -27.49 27.64 -32.03
C SER A 266 -26.72 28.60 -31.11
N LEU A 267 -27.17 28.78 -29.86
CA LEU A 267 -26.48 29.63 -28.88
C LEU A 267 -25.09 29.10 -28.53
N ARG A 268 -24.92 27.79 -28.39
CA ARG A 268 -23.61 27.15 -28.19
C ARG A 268 -22.66 27.42 -29.35
N ASN A 269 -23.14 27.29 -30.59
CA ASN A 269 -22.34 27.57 -31.78
C ASN A 269 -21.96 29.05 -31.90
N MET A 270 -22.83 29.96 -31.48
CA MET A 270 -22.53 31.40 -31.47
C MET A 270 -21.47 31.74 -30.42
N LEU A 271 -21.58 31.20 -29.20
CA LEU A 271 -20.58 31.35 -28.13
C LEU A 271 -19.21 30.80 -28.54
N PHE A 272 -19.19 29.67 -29.25
CA PHE A 272 -17.95 29.09 -29.76
C PHE A 272 -17.25 30.01 -30.76
N ARG A 273 -17.98 30.68 -31.65
CA ARG A 273 -17.42 31.64 -32.61
C ARG A 273 -16.89 32.91 -31.94
N VAL A 274 -17.59 33.44 -30.94
CA VAL A 274 -17.14 34.62 -30.19
C VAL A 274 -15.83 34.33 -29.43
N ASN A 275 -15.72 33.16 -28.81
CA ASN A 275 -14.49 32.75 -28.13
C ASN A 275 -13.32 32.49 -29.09
N LYS A 276 -13.60 32.03 -30.32
CA LYS A 276 -12.57 31.85 -31.35
C LYS A 276 -12.04 33.19 -31.87
N ASN A 277 -12.89 34.20 -32.05
CA ASN A 277 -12.48 35.53 -32.52
C ASN A 277 -11.73 36.33 -31.45
N ARG A 278 -12.08 36.21 -30.15
CA ARG A 278 -11.33 36.83 -29.05
C ARG A 278 -9.89 36.33 -28.92
N ARG A 279 -9.59 35.12 -29.40
CA ARG A 279 -8.22 34.56 -29.41
C ARG A 279 -7.37 35.04 -30.58
N ALA A 280 -7.98 35.63 -31.62
CA ALA A 280 -7.27 36.13 -32.80
C ALA A 280 -6.78 37.58 -32.66
N THR A 281 -7.37 38.38 -31.75
CA THR A 281 -7.06 39.81 -31.57
C THR A 281 -5.98 40.11 -30.53
N PHE A 282 -5.32 39.08 -29.97
CA PHE A 282 -4.26 39.22 -28.95
C PHE A 282 -2.88 38.71 -29.43
N ARG A 283 -2.72 38.55 -30.74
CA ARG A 283 -1.43 38.30 -31.40
C ARG A 283 -1.23 39.36 -32.49
N ASP A 284 -0.84 40.55 -32.06
CA ASP A 284 -0.07 41.53 -32.84
C ASP A 284 0.63 42.46 -31.83
#